data_AF-A0A965Z077-F1
#
_entry.id   AF-A0A965Z077-F1
#
_cell.length_a   1.000
_cell.length_b   1.000
_cell.length_c   1.000
_cell.angle_alpha   90.00
_cell.angle_beta   90.00
_cell.angle_gamma   90.00
#
_symmetry.space_group_name_H-M   'P 1'
#
loop_
_entity.id
_entity.type
_entity.pdbx_description
1 polymer ?
#
loop_
_entity_poly.entity_id
_entity_poly.type
_entity_poly.pdbx_seq_one_letter_code
_entity_poly.pdbx_strand_id
1 'polypeptide(L)'
;MSVRGQIHNRVQAQQIRDFSGLRYGKITPTDIDAYFEFGDSVFIYIELKYGGASLPTGQRMALERQCDRVSKGGGNAYLLVASHNVPPNEDIIADIQPVTSVYHEGKWNPVAEGWTLKRMIDWILEKHNRLGAASG
;
A
#
# COMPACT_ATOMS: atom_id res chain seq x y z
N MET A 1 13.62 22.93 4.28
CA MET A 1 13.50 21.55 3.77
C MET A 1 12.12 21.04 4.12
N SER A 2 11.41 20.42 3.18
CA SER A 2 10.10 19.81 3.45
C SER A 2 10.29 18.48 4.18
N VAL A 3 9.47 18.21 5.20
CA VAL A 3 9.50 16.93 5.94
C VAL A 3 8.88 15.84 5.06
N ARG A 4 9.62 14.77 4.77
CA ARG A 4 9.14 13.67 3.92
C ARG A 4 7.89 13.02 4.53
N GLY A 5 6.93 12.65 3.68
CA GLY A 5 5.71 11.95 4.10
C GLY A 5 4.64 12.85 4.72
N GLN A 6 4.86 14.16 4.84
CA GLN A 6 3.84 15.10 5.32
C GLN A 6 3.05 15.71 4.16
N ILE A 7 1.79 16.08 4.45
CA ILE A 7 0.92 16.80 3.51
C ILE A 7 1.43 18.24 3.38
N HIS A 8 1.93 18.61 2.20
CA HIS A 8 2.48 19.96 1.96
C HIS A 8 1.47 20.94 1.37
N ASN A 9 0.61 20.49 0.44
CA ASN A 9 -0.40 21.34 -0.20
C ASN A 9 -1.76 20.64 -0.21
N ARG A 10 -2.50 20.79 0.89
CA ARG A 10 -3.81 20.14 1.09
C ARG A 10 -4.81 20.49 0.00
N VAL A 11 -4.86 21.76 -0.41
CA VAL A 11 -5.82 22.24 -1.42
C VAL A 11 -5.59 21.55 -2.77
N GLN A 12 -4.32 21.39 -3.17
CA GLN A 12 -4.00 20.65 -4.40
C GLN A 12 -4.19 19.13 -4.22
N ALA A 13 -3.87 18.57 -3.05
CA ALA A 13 -4.05 17.15 -2.78
C ALA A 13 -5.53 16.70 -2.83
N GLN A 14 -6.47 17.61 -2.57
CA GLN A 14 -7.92 17.37 -2.67
C GLN A 14 -8.42 17.33 -4.12
N GLN A 15 -7.58 17.61 -5.11
CA GLN A 15 -7.96 17.48 -6.52
C GLN A 15 -8.07 16.01 -6.89
N ILE A 16 -9.30 15.52 -6.93
CA ILE A 16 -9.60 14.14 -7.31
C ILE A 16 -9.29 13.95 -8.79
N ARG A 17 -8.60 12.85 -9.10
CA ARG A 17 -8.20 12.50 -10.46
C ARG A 17 -9.35 11.76 -11.15
N ASP A 18 -9.85 12.31 -12.25
CA ASP A 18 -10.78 11.61 -13.14
C ASP A 18 -10.00 10.87 -14.23
N PHE A 19 -10.00 9.54 -14.17
CA PHE A 19 -9.35 8.67 -15.15
C PHE A 19 -10.29 8.11 -16.22
N SER A 20 -11.55 8.57 -16.28
CA SER A 20 -12.56 8.03 -17.21
C SER A 20 -12.11 8.06 -18.67
N GLY A 21 -11.29 9.05 -19.07
CA GLY A 21 -10.70 9.17 -20.40
C GLY A 21 -9.54 8.20 -20.69
N LEU A 22 -8.89 7.62 -19.67
CA LEU A 22 -7.78 6.66 -19.82
C LEU A 22 -8.30 5.22 -19.87
N ARG A 23 -9.23 4.95 -20.78
CA ARG A 23 -9.90 3.65 -20.88
C ARG A 23 -9.45 2.85 -22.09
N TYR A 24 -8.96 1.65 -21.84
CA TYR A 24 -8.54 0.70 -22.88
C TYR A 24 -9.37 -0.59 -22.74
N GLY A 25 -10.53 -0.61 -23.40
CA GLY A 25 -11.51 -1.70 -23.27
C GLY A 25 -12.10 -1.79 -21.85
N LYS A 26 -11.73 -2.84 -21.12
CA LYS A 26 -12.12 -3.06 -19.70
C LYS A 26 -11.07 -2.54 -18.70
N ILE A 27 -9.96 -1.99 -19.18
CA ILE A 27 -8.85 -1.53 -18.35
C ILE A 27 -8.97 -0.02 -18.15
N THR A 28 -8.87 0.39 -16.89
CA THR A 28 -8.73 1.79 -16.45
C THR A 28 -7.62 1.83 -15.39
N PRO A 29 -6.96 2.98 -15.18
CA PRO A 29 -6.01 3.15 -14.09
C PRO A 29 -6.62 2.83 -12.73
N THR A 30 -5.81 2.28 -11.84
CA THR A 30 -6.11 2.22 -10.41
C THR A 30 -5.13 3.13 -9.69
N ASP A 31 -5.64 3.92 -8.74
CA ASP A 31 -4.77 4.57 -7.77
C ASP A 31 -4.21 3.52 -6.79
N ILE A 32 -3.08 3.86 -6.16
CA ILE A 32 -2.45 3.12 -5.06
C ILE A 32 -2.11 4.17 -3.99
N ASP A 33 -2.45 3.90 -2.73
CA ASP A 33 -2.28 4.89 -1.66
C ASP A 33 -0.81 5.11 -1.29
N ALA A 34 -0.03 4.03 -1.21
CA ALA A 34 1.42 4.13 -1.05
C ALA A 34 2.18 2.95 -1.65
N TYR A 35 3.42 3.23 -2.05
CA TYR A 35 4.38 2.27 -2.54
C TYR A 35 5.75 2.56 -1.92
N PHE A 36 6.35 1.52 -1.33
CA PHE A 36 7.74 1.54 -0.90
C PHE A 36 8.57 0.52 -1.67
N GLU A 37 9.81 0.93 -1.95
CA GLU A 37 10.85 0.09 -2.54
C GLU A 37 12.11 0.28 -1.69
N PHE A 38 12.69 -0.83 -1.23
CA PHE A 38 13.89 -0.83 -0.39
C PHE A 38 15.03 -1.62 -1.04
N GLY A 39 15.94 -0.88 -1.68
CA GLY A 39 17.23 -1.37 -2.16
C GLY A 39 17.13 -2.49 -3.18
N ASP A 40 16.24 -2.30 -4.15
CA ASP A 40 15.86 -3.16 -5.28
C ASP A 40 15.50 -4.59 -4.85
N SER A 41 14.88 -4.73 -3.68
CA SER A 41 14.76 -6.04 -3.02
C SER A 41 13.47 -6.25 -2.25
N VAL A 42 12.96 -5.24 -1.55
CA VAL A 42 11.67 -5.34 -0.84
C VAL A 42 10.72 -4.30 -1.40
N PHE A 43 9.54 -4.74 -1.82
CA PHE A 43 8.53 -3.94 -2.51
C PHE A 43 7.23 -4.04 -1.72
N ILE A 44 6.70 -2.92 -1.24
CA ILE A 44 5.51 -2.88 -0.39
C ILE A 44 4.48 -1.95 -1.03
N TYR A 45 3.35 -2.52 -1.46
CA TYR A 45 2.17 -1.79 -1.91
C TYR A 45 1.19 -1.68 -0.74
N ILE A 46 0.57 -0.52 -0.55
CA ILE A 46 -0.34 -0.27 0.57
C ILE A 46 -1.64 0.29 0.01
N GLU A 47 -2.75 -0.28 0.48
CA GLU A 47 -4.10 0.25 0.25
C GLU A 47 -4.81 0.46 1.60
N LEU A 48 -5.34 1.67 1.81
CA LEU A 48 -6.18 2.05 2.92
C LEU A 48 -7.65 1.98 2.50
N LYS A 49 -8.46 1.24 3.24
CA LYS A 49 -9.90 1.10 2.98
C LYS A 49 -10.72 1.60 4.15
N TYR A 50 -11.74 2.39 3.84
CA TYR A 50 -12.71 2.83 4.84
C TYR A 50 -13.59 1.65 5.28
N GLY A 51 -13.75 1.46 6.59
CA GLY A 51 -14.69 0.49 7.16
C GLY A 51 -14.48 -0.96 6.73
N GLY A 52 -13.24 -1.34 6.38
CA GLY A 52 -12.92 -2.70 5.93
C GLY A 52 -13.44 -3.04 4.53
N ALA A 53 -13.72 -2.04 3.69
CA ALA A 53 -14.12 -2.26 2.30
C ALA A 53 -13.11 -3.18 1.56
N SER A 54 -13.62 -4.04 0.69
CA SER A 54 -12.79 -4.94 -0.09
C SER A 54 -12.11 -4.22 -1.27
N LEU A 55 -11.00 -4.78 -1.74
CA LEU A 55 -10.38 -4.35 -3.00
C LEU A 55 -11.32 -4.68 -4.18
N PRO A 56 -11.67 -3.71 -5.03
CA PRO A 56 -12.35 -3.98 -6.28
C PRO A 56 -11.56 -4.99 -7.13
N THR A 57 -12.26 -5.88 -7.83
CA THR A 57 -11.66 -7.00 -8.56
C THR A 57 -10.51 -6.59 -9.48
N GLY A 58 -10.65 -5.48 -10.23
CA GLY A 58 -9.60 -4.99 -11.13
C GLY A 58 -8.34 -4.55 -10.39
N GLN A 59 -8.49 -3.76 -9.32
CA GLN A 59 -7.39 -3.30 -8.46
C GLN A 59 -6.70 -4.49 -7.78
N ARG A 60 -7.49 -5.41 -7.21
CA ARG A 60 -6.98 -6.65 -6.61
C ARG A 60 -6.11 -7.44 -7.59
N MET A 61 -6.64 -7.75 -8.77
CA MET A 61 -5.91 -8.52 -9.78
C MET A 61 -4.65 -7.81 -10.25
N ALA A 62 -4.68 -6.49 -10.40
CA ALA A 62 -3.51 -5.71 -10.81
C ALA A 62 -2.38 -5.80 -9.79
N LEU A 63 -2.70 -5.58 -8.50
CA LEU A 63 -1.71 -5.59 -7.43
C LEU A 63 -1.19 -7.00 -7.10
N GLU A 64 -2.06 -8.02 -7.11
CA GLU A 64 -1.64 -9.43 -6.97
C GLU A 64 -0.64 -9.81 -8.06
N ARG A 65 -0.96 -9.51 -9.34
CA ARG A 65 -0.07 -9.80 -10.47
C ARG A 65 1.23 -9.03 -10.40
N GLN A 66 1.20 -7.79 -9.90
CA GLN A 66 2.39 -6.99 -9.71
C GLN A 66 3.30 -7.64 -8.64
N CYS A 67 2.75 -8.03 -7.50
CA CYS A 67 3.49 -8.77 -6.48
C CYS A 67 4.10 -10.06 -7.04
N ASP A 68 3.30 -10.87 -7.73
CA ASP A 68 3.77 -12.12 -8.34
C ASP A 68 4.88 -11.88 -9.37
N ARG A 69 4.80 -10.80 -10.14
CA ARG A 69 5.81 -10.48 -11.15
C ARG A 69 7.13 -10.05 -10.53
N VAL A 70 7.09 -9.22 -9.49
CA VAL A 70 8.27 -8.83 -8.71
C VAL A 70 8.90 -10.04 -8.03
N SER A 71 8.08 -10.90 -7.40
CA SER A 71 8.56 -12.15 -6.80
C SER A 71 9.23 -13.08 -7.81
N LYS A 72 8.66 -13.22 -9.02
CA LYS A 72 9.30 -13.99 -10.11
C LYS A 72 10.61 -13.39 -10.59
N GLY A 73 10.82 -12.09 -10.42
CA GLY A 73 12.06 -11.39 -10.75
C GLY A 73 13.14 -11.45 -9.66
N GLY A 74 12.86 -12.09 -8.52
CA GLY A 74 13.78 -12.20 -7.38
C GLY A 74 13.58 -11.16 -6.27
N GLY A 75 12.61 -10.26 -6.40
CA GLY A 75 12.24 -9.32 -5.34
C GLY A 75 11.29 -9.94 -4.31
N ASN A 76 11.13 -9.27 -3.16
CA ASN A 76 10.17 -9.64 -2.12
C ASN A 76 9.01 -8.64 -2.12
N ALA A 77 7.89 -9.03 -2.72
CA ALA A 77 6.71 -8.17 -2.82
C ALA A 77 5.65 -8.49 -1.75
N TYR A 78 5.10 -7.43 -1.19
CA TYR A 78 4.01 -7.45 -0.23
C TYR A 78 2.94 -6.46 -0.67
N LEU A 79 1.68 -6.87 -0.60
CA LEU A 79 0.54 -5.95 -0.66
C LEU A 79 -0.16 -5.97 0.69
N LEU A 80 -0.22 -4.82 1.35
CA LEU A 80 -0.84 -4.62 2.64
C LEU A 80 -2.18 -3.92 2.44
N VAL A 81 -3.25 -4.51 2.95
CA VAL A 81 -4.55 -3.84 3.04
C VAL A 81 -4.77 -3.44 4.48
N ALA A 82 -4.96 -2.15 4.72
CA ALA A 82 -5.25 -1.61 6.05
C ALA A 82 -6.63 -0.96 6.07
N SER A 83 -7.26 -0.96 7.24
CA SER A 83 -8.58 -0.39 7.45
C SER A 83 -8.51 0.87 8.29
N HIS A 84 -9.33 1.87 7.97
CA HIS A 84 -9.52 3.06 8.81
C HIS A 84 -11.00 3.40 8.92
N ASN A 85 -11.38 4.12 9.98
CA ASN A 85 -12.73 4.69 10.15
C ASN A 85 -12.69 6.23 10.27
N VAL A 86 -11.62 6.83 9.76
CA VAL A 86 -11.39 8.28 9.82
C VAL A 86 -12.44 9.00 8.95
N PRO A 87 -13.10 10.06 9.48
CA PRO A 87 -14.05 10.87 8.73
C PRO A 87 -13.43 11.58 7.50
N PRO A 88 -14.20 11.90 6.45
CA PRO A 88 -13.67 12.52 5.22
C PRO A 88 -13.02 13.91 5.40
N ASN A 89 -13.29 14.60 6.51
CA ASN A 89 -12.75 15.91 6.84
C ASN A 89 -11.47 15.84 7.70
N GLU A 90 -10.99 14.64 8.01
CA GLU A 90 -9.80 14.39 8.83
C GLU A 90 -8.73 13.62 8.04
N ASP A 91 -7.47 13.78 8.45
CA ASP A 91 -6.37 13.04 7.85
C ASP A 91 -6.27 11.63 8.40
N ILE A 92 -6.01 10.68 7.52
CA ILE A 92 -5.67 9.32 7.92
C ILE A 92 -4.21 9.30 8.36
N ILE A 93 -3.99 9.09 9.66
CA ILE A 93 -2.66 8.83 10.22
C ILE A 93 -2.33 7.35 9.92
N ALA A 94 -1.67 7.11 8.78
CA ALA A 94 -1.58 5.79 8.16
C ALA A 94 -0.77 4.77 8.99
N ASP A 95 0.29 5.19 9.67
CA ASP A 95 1.23 4.33 10.39
C ASP A 95 0.56 3.50 11.51
N ILE A 96 -0.48 4.04 12.13
CA ILE A 96 -1.24 3.38 13.21
C ILE A 96 -2.44 2.57 12.72
N GLN A 97 -2.80 2.61 11.43
CA GLN A 97 -4.00 1.91 10.96
C GLN A 97 -3.79 0.39 10.96
N PRO A 98 -4.79 -0.40 11.38
CA PRO A 98 -4.70 -1.86 11.44
C PRO A 98 -4.61 -2.48 10.04
N VAL A 99 -3.66 -3.40 9.87
CA VAL A 99 -3.59 -4.25 8.66
C VAL A 99 -4.61 -5.38 8.81
N THR A 100 -5.45 -5.56 7.81
CA THR A 100 -6.49 -6.59 7.79
C THR A 100 -6.09 -7.81 6.98
N SER A 101 -5.32 -7.61 5.91
CA SER A 101 -4.80 -8.71 5.09
C SER A 101 -3.48 -8.36 4.42
N VAL A 102 -2.70 -9.40 4.14
CA VAL A 102 -1.44 -9.32 3.40
C VAL A 102 -1.46 -10.30 2.25
N TYR A 103 -1.15 -9.83 1.05
CA TYR A 103 -0.82 -10.70 -0.07
C TYR A 103 0.68 -10.81 -0.24
N HIS A 104 1.17 -12.04 -0.24
CA HIS A 104 2.59 -12.37 -0.40
C HIS A 104 2.70 -13.78 -0.97
N GLU A 105 3.64 -13.99 -1.90
CA GLU A 105 3.92 -15.31 -2.51
C GLU A 105 2.67 -16.02 -3.07
N GLY A 106 1.85 -15.28 -3.82
CA GLY A 106 0.67 -15.84 -4.47
C GLY A 106 -0.54 -16.05 -3.55
N LYS A 107 -0.48 -15.65 -2.27
CA LYS A 107 -1.50 -15.98 -1.27
C LYS A 107 -1.91 -14.78 -0.43
N TRP A 108 -3.21 -14.71 -0.14
CA TRP A 108 -3.76 -13.83 0.89
C TRP A 108 -3.68 -14.50 2.26
N ASN A 109 -3.21 -13.74 3.24
CA ASN A 109 -3.16 -14.15 4.63
C ASN A 109 -3.93 -13.12 5.46
N PRO A 110 -4.90 -13.54 6.30
CA PRO A 110 -5.51 -12.64 7.26
C PRO A 110 -4.48 -12.25 8.32
N VAL A 111 -4.64 -11.06 8.88
CA VAL A 111 -3.75 -10.56 9.93
C VAL A 111 -4.49 -10.54 11.26
N ALA A 112 -3.84 -11.00 12.32
CA ALA A 112 -4.38 -10.98 13.68
C ALA A 112 -4.51 -9.53 14.20
N GLU A 113 -5.33 -9.33 15.22
CA GLU A 113 -5.46 -8.02 15.86
C GLU A 113 -4.11 -7.52 16.44
N GLY A 114 -3.94 -6.19 16.49
CA GLY A 114 -2.74 -5.54 17.04
C GLY A 114 -1.59 -5.31 16.07
N TRP A 115 -1.75 -5.66 14.78
CA TRP A 115 -0.81 -5.31 13.72
C TRP A 115 -1.19 -4.00 13.04
N THR A 116 -0.41 -2.95 13.27
CA THR A 116 -0.51 -1.68 12.54
C THR A 116 0.33 -1.71 11.26
N LEU A 117 0.07 -0.78 10.33
CA LEU A 117 0.88 -0.62 9.12
C LEU A 117 2.37 -0.47 9.44
N LYS A 118 2.73 0.42 10.37
CA LYS A 118 4.14 0.64 10.74
C LYS A 118 4.78 -0.62 11.30
N ARG A 119 4.10 -1.31 12.22
CA ARG A 119 4.60 -2.55 12.83
C ARG A 119 4.80 -3.66 11.79
N MET A 120 3.87 -3.79 10.84
CA MET A 120 3.97 -4.77 9.75
C MET A 120 5.13 -4.44 8.82
N ILE A 121 5.30 -3.18 8.43
CA ILE A 121 6.42 -2.74 7.59
C ILE A 121 7.75 -2.97 8.30
N ASP A 122 7.87 -2.58 9.57
CA ASP A 122 9.09 -2.80 10.36
C ASP A 122 9.45 -4.30 10.42
N TRP A 123 8.46 -5.16 10.67
CA TRP A 123 8.67 -6.61 10.68
C TRP A 123 9.09 -7.15 9.30
N ILE A 124 8.47 -6.68 8.20
CA ILE A 124 8.88 -7.05 6.83
C ILE A 124 10.33 -6.64 6.59
N LEU A 125 10.70 -5.42 6.98
CA LEU A 125 12.06 -4.92 6.79
C LEU A 125 13.07 -5.66 7.67
N GLU A 126 12.74 -5.97 8.91
CA GLU A 126 13.59 -6.79 9.78
C GLU A 126 13.80 -8.19 9.19
N LYS A 127 12.72 -8.85 8.77
CA LYS A 127 12.75 -10.18 8.11
C LYS A 127 13.71 -10.21 6.92
N HIS A 128 13.83 -9.11 6.18
CA HIS A 128 14.69 -9.00 5.00
C HIS A 128 16.01 -8.26 5.25
N ASN A 129 16.39 -8.03 6.51
CA ASN A 129 17.61 -7.30 6.90
C ASN A 129 17.70 -5.88 6.29
N ARG A 130 16.56 -5.18 6.19
CA ARG A 130 16.41 -3.83 5.61
C ARG A 130 16.03 -2.75 6.61
N LEU A 131 15.80 -3.06 7.88
CA LEU A 131 15.38 -2.08 8.89
C LEU A 131 16.40 -0.93 9.09
N GLY A 132 17.67 -1.12 8.70
CA GLY A 132 18.71 -0.09 8.69
C GLY A 132 19.13 0.42 7.30
N ALA A 133 18.48 -0.02 6.22
CA ALA A 133 18.79 0.42 4.85
C ALA A 133 18.03 1.69 4.44
N ALA A 134 17.01 2.09 5.21
CA ALA A 134 16.18 3.28 4.95
C ALA A 134 16.87 4.63 5.27
N SER A 135 18.13 4.59 5.72
CA SER A 135 18.96 5.75 6.07
C SER A 135 19.95 6.17 4.97
N GLY A 136 19.91 5.52 3.81
CA GLY A 136 20.73 5.84 2.62
C GLY A 136 20.07 6.82 1.66
#